data_AF-A0AAV6AZL2-F1
#
_entry.id   AF-A0AAV6AZL2-F1
#
_cell.length_a   1.000
_cell.length_b   1.000
_cell.length_c   1.000
_cell.angle_alpha   90.00
_cell.angle_beta   90.00
_cell.angle_gamma   90.00
#
_symmetry.space_group_name_H-M   'P 1'
#
loop_
_entity.id
_entity.type
_entity.pdbx_description
1 polymer ?
#
loop_
_entity_poly.entity_id
_entity_poly.type
_entity_poly.pdbx_seq_one_letter_code
_entity_poly.pdbx_strand_id
1 'polypeptide(L)'
;MYGAHLLRNGAALLLDRMMQRGWLTHIATNGAGTIHDWEYAWLGASTEGVEENVAAGTFGTWEETGRNIHLALLAGGIRGEGYGVSLGRFIVEDGTTLPNAGELEARIRSEPAHPLAGARVELLRAIRENHLPSGRVHVVHRWTQASILANAFKHNVPATVHPGIGYDIISCHPMFNGAAIGRAAELDFKLFAGSVNQLDGGVVLSIGSAVMAPQVFEKSLSCVHNIRFEERRAPVRDFSIYVVDLQDGGNWDWSRGEPPKDNPAYYLRFCKSFSRMGGPMRYVQCDNVAFVHHLLHELRRLA
;
A
#
# COMPACT_ATOMS: atom_id res chain seq x y z
N MET A 1 1.42 5.12 7.14
CA MET A 1 1.62 3.71 6.76
C MET A 1 0.72 2.85 7.64
N TYR A 2 0.07 1.84 7.09
CA TYR A 2 -0.88 1.02 7.85
C TYR A 2 -0.83 -0.46 7.47
N GLY A 3 -1.33 -1.32 8.36
CA GLY A 3 -1.61 -2.72 8.06
C GLY A 3 -3.09 -2.97 7.79
N ALA A 4 -3.39 -4.14 7.22
CA ALA A 4 -4.71 -4.60 6.79
C ALA A 4 -5.86 -4.39 7.82
N HIS A 5 -5.58 -4.60 9.12
CA HIS A 5 -6.59 -4.49 10.18
C HIS A 5 -7.17 -3.09 10.35
N LEU A 6 -6.42 -2.02 10.00
CA LEU A 6 -6.95 -0.66 10.12
C LEU A 6 -8.19 -0.47 9.24
N LEU A 7 -8.16 -1.03 8.03
CA LEU A 7 -9.30 -1.02 7.14
C LEU A 7 -10.42 -1.94 7.64
N ARG A 8 -10.10 -3.17 8.07
CA ARG A 8 -11.10 -4.11 8.61
C ARG A 8 -11.89 -3.55 9.79
N ASN A 9 -11.25 -2.71 10.60
CA ASN A 9 -11.89 -2.09 11.76
C ASN A 9 -12.73 -0.85 11.40
N GLY A 10 -12.78 -0.45 10.12
CA GLY A 10 -13.67 0.61 9.64
C GLY A 10 -13.05 2.01 9.57
N ALA A 11 -11.72 2.15 9.53
CA ALA A 11 -11.07 3.46 9.51
C ALA A 11 -11.24 4.25 8.20
N ALA A 12 -11.72 3.64 7.11
CA ALA A 12 -11.70 4.22 5.77
C ALA A 12 -12.33 5.63 5.70
N LEU A 13 -13.51 5.82 6.31
CA LEU A 13 -14.20 7.11 6.32
C LEU A 13 -13.53 8.16 7.21
N LEU A 14 -12.76 7.74 8.21
CA LEU A 14 -12.00 8.65 9.06
C LEU A 14 -10.78 9.18 8.29
N LEU A 15 -10.07 8.28 7.61
CA LEU A 15 -8.93 8.61 6.78
C LEU A 15 -9.36 9.45 5.57
N ASP A 16 -10.50 9.15 4.96
CA ASP A 16 -11.11 9.96 3.89
C ASP A 16 -11.28 11.42 4.29
N ARG A 17 -11.85 11.67 5.48
CA ARG A 17 -12.00 13.04 6.03
C ARG A 17 -10.67 13.74 6.28
N MET A 18 -9.64 13.00 6.68
CA MET A 18 -8.30 13.56 6.90
C MET A 18 -7.59 13.87 5.58
N MET A 19 -7.77 13.03 4.55
CA MET A 19 -7.29 13.26 3.18
C MET A 19 -7.97 14.48 2.56
N GLN A 20 -9.30 14.58 2.67
CA GLN A 20 -10.09 15.71 2.19
C GLN A 20 -9.60 17.06 2.77
N ARG A 21 -9.08 17.05 4.00
CA ARG A 21 -8.55 18.24 4.69
C ARG A 21 -7.06 18.47 4.49
N GLY A 22 -6.39 17.63 3.70
CA GLY A 22 -4.94 17.73 3.47
C GLY A 22 -4.08 17.39 4.68
N TRP A 23 -4.63 16.76 5.71
CA TRP A 23 -3.86 16.34 6.90
C TRP A 23 -3.08 15.05 6.67
N LEU A 24 -3.56 14.19 5.75
CA LEU A 24 -2.82 13.04 5.25
C LEU A 24 -2.29 13.36 3.86
N THR A 25 -0.98 13.40 3.73
CA THR A 25 -0.28 13.73 2.47
C THR A 25 0.24 12.50 1.74
N HIS A 26 0.26 11.34 2.39
CA HIS A 26 0.63 10.06 1.79
C HIS A 26 0.03 8.90 2.59
N ILE A 27 -0.48 7.88 1.90
CA ILE A 27 -0.88 6.61 2.51
C ILE A 27 -0.10 5.44 1.91
N ALA A 28 0.29 4.46 2.74
CA ALA A 28 1.08 3.31 2.30
C ALA A 28 0.63 2.04 3.03
N THR A 29 0.47 0.94 2.29
CA THR A 29 0.02 -0.37 2.79
C THR A 29 0.76 -1.54 2.12
N ASN A 30 0.46 -2.77 2.51
CA ASN A 30 0.93 -4.01 1.86
C ASN A 30 -0.17 -4.66 1.01
N GLY A 31 0.11 -5.78 0.34
CA GLY A 31 -0.88 -6.49 -0.48
C GLY A 31 -2.07 -7.00 0.32
N ALA A 32 -1.88 -7.44 1.57
CA ALA A 32 -3.01 -7.78 2.45
C ALA A 32 -4.03 -6.63 2.62
N GLY A 33 -3.56 -5.39 2.73
CA GLY A 33 -4.45 -4.22 2.78
C GLY A 33 -5.26 -4.04 1.50
N THR A 34 -4.69 -4.35 0.33
CA THR A 34 -5.35 -4.15 -0.97
C THR A 34 -6.48 -5.13 -1.22
N ILE A 35 -6.37 -6.34 -0.68
CA ILE A 35 -7.43 -7.36 -0.68
C ILE A 35 -8.67 -6.80 -0.01
N HIS A 36 -8.55 -6.34 1.24
CA HIS A 36 -9.67 -5.75 1.95
C HIS A 36 -10.18 -4.47 1.28
N ASP A 37 -9.29 -3.63 0.75
CA ASP A 37 -9.67 -2.41 0.01
C ASP A 37 -10.60 -2.77 -1.15
N TRP A 38 -10.25 -3.78 -1.93
CA TRP A 38 -11.05 -4.26 -3.05
C TRP A 38 -12.34 -4.95 -2.58
N GLU A 39 -12.27 -5.88 -1.63
CA GLU A 39 -13.41 -6.67 -1.15
C GLU A 39 -14.47 -5.79 -0.47
N TYR A 40 -14.06 -4.86 0.39
CA TYR A 40 -15.03 -3.94 1.00
C TYR A 40 -15.66 -3.02 -0.04
N ALA A 41 -14.91 -2.54 -1.03
CA ALA A 41 -15.49 -1.70 -2.08
C ALA A 41 -16.48 -2.46 -2.98
N TRP A 42 -16.19 -3.72 -3.27
CA TRP A 42 -16.98 -4.56 -4.16
C TRP A 42 -18.15 -5.28 -3.49
N LEU A 43 -17.90 -5.93 -2.35
CA LEU A 43 -18.83 -6.80 -1.62
C LEU A 43 -19.39 -6.17 -0.34
N GLY A 44 -18.76 -5.13 0.21
CA GLY A 44 -19.14 -4.51 1.48
C GLY A 44 -18.74 -5.31 2.71
N ALA A 45 -18.02 -6.42 2.51
CA ALA A 45 -17.50 -7.30 3.55
C ALA A 45 -16.19 -7.93 3.07
N SER A 46 -15.39 -8.42 4.02
CA SER A 46 -14.20 -9.23 3.73
C SER A 46 -14.27 -10.51 4.56
N THR A 47 -13.98 -11.65 3.94
CA THR A 47 -14.11 -12.97 4.54
C THR A 47 -12.77 -13.70 4.54
N GLU A 48 -12.12 -13.80 5.69
CA GLU A 48 -10.94 -14.64 5.87
C GLU A 48 -11.10 -15.48 7.14
N GLY A 49 -11.51 -16.74 6.96
CA GLY A 49 -11.28 -17.80 7.94
C GLY A 49 -9.96 -18.49 7.59
N VAL A 50 -8.86 -18.08 8.22
CA VAL A 50 -7.52 -18.61 7.86
C VAL A 50 -7.46 -20.10 8.18
N GLU A 51 -7.88 -20.48 9.37
CA GLU A 51 -7.82 -21.87 9.86
C GLU A 51 -8.62 -22.82 8.95
N GLU A 52 -9.86 -22.46 8.64
CA GLU A 52 -10.75 -23.28 7.81
C GLU A 52 -10.24 -23.40 6.38
N ASN A 53 -9.80 -22.28 5.78
CA ASN A 53 -9.39 -22.26 4.38
C ASN A 53 -8.02 -22.90 4.15
N VAL A 54 -7.09 -22.81 5.12
CA VAL A 54 -5.80 -23.51 5.01
C VAL A 54 -6.02 -25.01 5.05
N ALA A 55 -6.86 -25.50 5.96
CA ALA A 55 -7.20 -26.93 6.04
C ALA A 55 -7.87 -27.44 4.75
N ALA A 56 -8.68 -26.60 4.10
CA ALA A 56 -9.35 -26.93 2.85
C ALA A 56 -8.49 -26.72 1.58
N GLY A 57 -7.31 -26.10 1.69
CA GLY A 57 -6.47 -25.74 0.53
C GLY A 57 -7.03 -24.59 -0.33
N THR A 58 -7.95 -23.80 0.22
CA THR A 58 -8.63 -22.68 -0.46
C THR A 58 -8.17 -21.31 0.05
N PHE A 59 -7.21 -21.27 0.98
CA PHE A 59 -6.71 -20.00 1.50
C PHE A 59 -5.97 -19.24 0.40
N GLY A 60 -6.46 -18.04 0.09
CA GLY A 60 -5.91 -17.19 -0.96
C GLY A 60 -6.42 -17.48 -2.36
N THR A 61 -7.42 -18.35 -2.53
CA THR A 61 -7.90 -18.79 -3.85
C THR A 61 -9.18 -18.07 -4.30
N TRP A 62 -9.45 -16.87 -3.78
CA TRP A 62 -10.60 -16.06 -4.19
C TRP A 62 -10.43 -15.55 -5.62
N GLU A 63 -11.21 -16.10 -6.56
CA GLU A 63 -11.15 -15.76 -7.98
C GLU A 63 -11.44 -14.27 -8.19
N GLU A 64 -12.53 -13.73 -7.64
CA GLU A 64 -12.91 -12.35 -7.89
C GLU A 64 -11.87 -11.36 -7.37
N THR A 65 -11.38 -11.54 -6.13
CA THR A 65 -10.37 -10.66 -5.53
C THR A 65 -9.04 -10.77 -6.28
N GLY A 66 -8.55 -12.00 -6.49
CA GLY A 66 -7.29 -12.25 -7.18
C GLY A 66 -7.32 -11.75 -8.62
N ARG A 67 -8.31 -12.16 -9.42
CA ARG A 67 -8.47 -11.77 -10.82
C ARG A 67 -8.51 -10.25 -10.99
N ASN A 68 -9.32 -9.55 -10.20
CA ASN A 68 -9.53 -8.12 -10.40
C ASN A 68 -8.37 -7.27 -9.92
N ILE A 69 -7.68 -7.64 -8.84
CA ILE A 69 -6.43 -6.97 -8.45
C ILE A 69 -5.37 -7.15 -9.55
N HIS A 70 -5.17 -8.36 -10.07
CA HIS A 70 -4.21 -8.56 -11.17
C HIS A 70 -4.60 -7.79 -12.43
N LEU A 71 -5.89 -7.78 -12.77
CA LEU A 71 -6.41 -7.03 -13.90
C LEU A 71 -6.13 -5.53 -13.75
N ALA A 72 -6.36 -4.96 -12.55
CA ALA A 72 -6.06 -3.57 -12.24
C ALA A 72 -4.57 -3.25 -12.48
N LEU A 73 -3.66 -4.11 -12.00
CA LEU A 73 -2.21 -3.93 -12.16
C LEU A 73 -1.74 -4.10 -13.59
N LEU A 74 -2.26 -5.07 -14.34
CA LEU A 74 -1.91 -5.28 -15.75
C LEU A 74 -2.36 -4.10 -16.61
N ALA A 75 -3.57 -3.59 -16.38
CA ALA A 75 -4.08 -2.42 -17.07
C ALA A 75 -3.34 -1.13 -16.65
N GLY A 76 -3.03 -0.97 -15.36
CA GLY A 76 -2.24 0.14 -14.84
C GLY A 76 -0.81 0.16 -15.37
N GLY A 77 -0.20 -1.02 -15.56
CA GLY A 77 1.13 -1.17 -16.11
C GLY A 77 1.29 -0.50 -17.48
N ILE A 78 0.31 -0.64 -18.38
CA ILE A 78 0.36 0.00 -19.71
C ILE A 78 0.08 1.51 -19.68
N ARG A 79 -0.32 2.06 -18.52
CA ARG A 79 -0.46 3.50 -18.23
C ARG A 79 0.73 4.06 -17.45
N GLY A 80 1.70 3.21 -17.05
CA GLY A 80 2.81 3.61 -16.19
C GLY A 80 2.39 3.90 -14.75
N GLU A 81 1.32 3.28 -14.27
CA GLU A 81 0.79 3.47 -12.93
C GLU A 81 1.42 2.49 -11.93
N GLY A 82 1.68 2.99 -10.72
CA GLY A 82 2.04 2.16 -9.57
C GLY A 82 0.82 1.41 -9.01
N TYR A 83 1.03 0.54 -8.01
CA TYR A 83 0.01 -0.37 -7.52
C TYR A 83 -1.17 0.42 -6.91
N GLY A 84 -0.90 1.32 -5.96
CA GLY A 84 -1.95 2.06 -5.26
C GLY A 84 -2.83 2.88 -6.21
N VAL A 85 -2.22 3.54 -7.20
CA VAL A 85 -2.95 4.28 -8.24
C VAL A 85 -3.77 3.34 -9.13
N SER A 86 -3.18 2.24 -9.58
CA SER A 86 -3.83 1.27 -10.48
C SER A 86 -5.11 0.71 -9.86
N LEU A 87 -5.03 0.27 -8.59
CA LEU A 87 -6.18 -0.30 -7.89
C LEU A 87 -7.18 0.77 -7.45
N GLY A 88 -6.71 1.92 -6.96
CA GLY A 88 -7.58 3.04 -6.61
C GLY A 88 -8.42 3.51 -7.80
N ARG A 89 -7.80 3.67 -8.98
CA ARG A 89 -8.49 3.96 -10.24
C ARG A 89 -9.51 2.88 -10.57
N PHE A 90 -9.10 1.62 -10.55
CA PHE A 90 -9.96 0.49 -10.91
C PHE A 90 -11.24 0.45 -10.06
N ILE A 91 -11.11 0.72 -8.75
CA ILE A 91 -12.25 0.78 -7.83
C ILE A 91 -13.14 1.99 -8.13
N VAL A 92 -12.55 3.17 -8.35
CA VAL A 92 -13.31 4.42 -8.60
C VAL A 92 -14.02 4.41 -9.95
N GLU A 93 -13.40 3.84 -10.97
CA GLU A 93 -13.94 3.82 -12.31
C GLU A 93 -14.91 2.67 -12.54
N ASP A 94 -15.10 1.73 -11.60
CA ASP A 94 -15.86 0.49 -11.76
C ASP A 94 -15.29 -0.45 -12.84
N GLY A 95 -13.99 -0.72 -12.75
CA GLY A 95 -13.25 -1.62 -13.63
C GLY A 95 -12.20 -0.90 -14.48
N THR A 96 -11.97 -1.39 -15.70
CA THR A 96 -10.92 -0.85 -16.60
C THR A 96 -11.28 -1.08 -18.06
N THR A 97 -10.67 -0.32 -18.97
CA THR A 97 -10.72 -0.58 -20.41
C THR A 97 -9.44 -1.27 -20.86
N LEU A 98 -9.57 -2.39 -21.59
CA LEU A 98 -8.46 -3.12 -22.16
C LEU A 98 -8.35 -2.87 -23.68
N PRO A 99 -7.14 -2.65 -24.22
CA PRO A 99 -6.92 -2.69 -25.66
C PRO A 99 -7.16 -4.09 -26.19
N ASN A 100 -7.44 -4.22 -27.49
CA ASN A 100 -7.47 -5.55 -28.11
C ASN A 100 -6.04 -6.10 -28.30
N ALA A 101 -5.93 -7.42 -28.47
CA ALA A 101 -4.62 -8.08 -28.61
C ALA A 101 -3.82 -7.56 -29.81
N GLY A 102 -4.47 -7.28 -30.94
CA GLY A 102 -3.82 -6.75 -32.14
C GLY A 102 -3.21 -5.36 -31.95
N GLU A 103 -3.88 -4.48 -31.19
CA GLU A 103 -3.34 -3.17 -30.83
C GLU A 103 -2.07 -3.28 -29.97
N LEU A 104 -2.06 -4.19 -29.00
CA LEU A 104 -0.87 -4.43 -28.17
C LEU A 104 0.28 -4.99 -29.02
N GLU A 105 0.02 -5.97 -29.88
CA GLU A 105 1.01 -6.54 -30.79
C GLU A 105 1.62 -5.48 -31.71
N ALA A 106 0.79 -4.63 -32.31
CA ALA A 106 1.23 -3.55 -33.17
C ALA A 106 2.16 -2.59 -32.41
N ARG A 107 1.76 -2.17 -31.19
CA ARG A 107 2.56 -1.27 -30.35
C ARG A 107 3.87 -1.89 -29.86
N ILE A 108 3.88 -3.18 -29.54
CA ILE A 108 5.10 -3.89 -29.15
C ILE A 108 6.07 -3.96 -30.34
N ARG A 109 5.57 -4.22 -31.55
CA ARG A 109 6.39 -4.30 -32.76
C ARG A 109 6.91 -2.93 -33.19
N SER A 110 6.10 -1.88 -33.11
CA SER A 110 6.49 -0.53 -33.53
C SER A 110 7.41 0.15 -32.53
N GLU A 111 7.26 -0.14 -31.23
CA GLU A 111 8.01 0.53 -30.15
C GLU A 111 8.62 -0.48 -29.16
N PRO A 112 9.50 -1.40 -29.59
CA PRO A 112 10.03 -2.45 -28.72
C PRO A 112 10.91 -1.92 -27.57
N ALA A 113 11.47 -0.71 -27.73
CA ALA A 113 12.27 -0.03 -26.71
C ALA A 113 11.46 0.93 -25.82
N HIS A 114 10.13 1.03 -25.98
CA HIS A 114 9.31 1.87 -25.12
C HIS A 114 9.42 1.42 -23.66
N PRO A 115 9.50 2.32 -22.66
CA PRO A 115 9.57 1.94 -21.25
C PRO A 115 8.42 1.02 -20.77
N LEU A 116 7.29 1.05 -21.48
CA LEU A 116 6.09 0.24 -21.22
C LEU A 116 5.96 -0.98 -22.14
N ALA A 117 6.96 -1.29 -22.98
CA ALA A 117 6.93 -2.45 -23.87
C ALA A 117 6.75 -3.75 -23.06
N GLY A 118 7.45 -3.90 -21.94
CA GLY A 118 7.25 -5.01 -21.00
C GLY A 118 5.79 -5.11 -20.55
N ALA A 119 5.24 -4.03 -19.98
CA ALA A 119 3.85 -3.99 -19.51
C ALA A 119 2.83 -4.39 -20.60
N ARG A 120 3.07 -3.96 -21.84
CA ARG A 120 2.24 -4.34 -23.00
C ARG A 120 2.33 -5.84 -23.29
N VAL A 121 3.52 -6.44 -23.22
CA VAL A 121 3.73 -7.90 -23.39
C VAL A 121 3.04 -8.68 -22.27
N GLU A 122 3.19 -8.22 -21.02
CA GLU A 122 2.55 -8.86 -19.86
C GLU A 122 1.01 -8.84 -19.97
N LEU A 123 0.41 -7.72 -20.36
CA LEU A 123 -1.03 -7.62 -20.58
C LEU A 123 -1.49 -8.47 -21.80
N LEU A 124 -0.75 -8.45 -22.91
CA LEU A 124 -1.07 -9.27 -24.09
C LEU A 124 -1.09 -10.77 -23.73
N ARG A 125 -0.10 -11.22 -22.96
CA ARG A 125 -0.05 -12.59 -22.46
C ARG A 125 -1.26 -12.91 -21.59
N ALA A 126 -1.59 -12.04 -20.64
CA ALA A 126 -2.74 -12.22 -19.77
C ALA A 126 -4.07 -12.27 -20.53
N ILE A 127 -4.25 -11.42 -21.56
CA ILE A 127 -5.43 -11.44 -22.45
C ILE A 127 -5.59 -12.81 -23.12
N ARG A 128 -4.50 -13.37 -23.65
CA ARG A 128 -4.52 -14.65 -24.37
C ARG A 128 -4.71 -15.85 -23.45
N GLU A 129 -3.98 -15.89 -22.33
CA GLU A 129 -4.03 -17.02 -21.39
C GLU A 129 -5.36 -17.09 -20.62
N ASN A 130 -5.93 -15.93 -20.27
CA ASN A 130 -7.12 -15.84 -19.42
C ASN A 130 -8.38 -15.43 -20.18
N HIS A 131 -8.30 -15.37 -21.53
CA HIS A 131 -9.39 -15.00 -22.42
C HIS A 131 -10.07 -13.68 -21.99
N LEU A 132 -9.27 -12.68 -21.62
CA LEU A 132 -9.81 -11.39 -21.16
C LEU A 132 -10.49 -10.67 -22.33
N PRO A 133 -11.66 -10.05 -22.11
CA PRO A 133 -12.37 -9.34 -23.16
C PRO A 133 -11.61 -8.07 -23.56
N SER A 134 -11.70 -7.69 -24.84
CA SER A 134 -11.29 -6.37 -25.29
C SER A 134 -12.36 -5.33 -24.96
N GLY A 135 -11.95 -4.07 -24.76
CA GLY A 135 -12.86 -2.98 -24.44
C GLY A 135 -13.13 -2.90 -22.93
N ARG A 136 -14.32 -2.43 -22.57
CA ARG A 136 -14.65 -2.11 -21.18
C ARG A 136 -14.94 -3.37 -20.37
N VAL A 137 -14.18 -3.57 -19.30
CA VAL A 137 -14.47 -4.55 -18.24
C VAL A 137 -15.19 -3.82 -17.11
N HIS A 138 -16.42 -4.21 -16.82
CA HIS A 138 -17.23 -3.62 -15.76
C HIS A 138 -17.12 -4.44 -14.47
N VAL A 139 -16.74 -3.78 -13.39
CA VAL A 139 -16.72 -4.34 -12.04
C VAL A 139 -17.29 -3.28 -11.11
N VAL A 140 -18.56 -3.41 -10.74
CA VAL A 140 -19.26 -2.39 -9.96
C VAL A 140 -18.87 -2.47 -8.49
N HIS A 141 -18.30 -1.40 -7.94
CA HIS A 141 -17.91 -1.28 -6.54
C HIS A 141 -18.95 -0.46 -5.78
N ARG A 142 -19.97 -1.13 -5.23
CA ARG A 142 -21.14 -0.47 -4.59
C ARG A 142 -20.80 0.28 -3.31
N TRP A 143 -19.66 -0.01 -2.70
CA TRP A 143 -19.20 0.59 -1.45
C TRP A 143 -17.83 1.26 -1.62
N THR A 144 -17.61 1.96 -2.73
CA THR A 144 -16.33 2.63 -3.06
C THR A 144 -15.73 3.41 -1.89
N GLN A 145 -16.56 4.06 -1.06
CA GLN A 145 -16.14 4.83 0.12
C GLN A 145 -15.45 4.00 1.22
N ALA A 146 -15.63 2.68 1.19
CA ALA A 146 -14.98 1.76 2.11
C ALA A 146 -13.53 1.47 1.70
N SER A 147 -13.10 1.79 0.48
CA SER A 147 -11.70 1.67 0.06
C SER A 147 -10.91 2.93 0.39
N ILE A 148 -9.85 2.76 1.17
CA ILE A 148 -8.85 3.79 1.44
C ILE A 148 -8.12 4.19 0.15
N LEU A 149 -7.76 3.24 -0.72
CA LEU A 149 -7.08 3.52 -1.99
C LEU A 149 -7.97 4.30 -2.96
N ALA A 150 -9.26 3.96 -3.05
CA ALA A 150 -10.22 4.69 -3.86
C ALA A 150 -10.41 6.12 -3.36
N ASN A 151 -10.51 6.31 -2.04
CA ASN A 151 -10.61 7.64 -1.44
C ASN A 151 -9.35 8.47 -1.70
N ALA A 152 -8.16 7.88 -1.56
CA ALA A 152 -6.91 8.56 -1.88
C ALA A 152 -6.81 8.97 -3.35
N PHE A 153 -7.23 8.08 -4.27
CA PHE A 153 -7.31 8.39 -5.70
C PHE A 153 -8.24 9.58 -5.97
N LYS A 154 -9.44 9.61 -5.35
CA LYS A 154 -10.40 10.73 -5.50
C LYS A 154 -9.84 12.06 -5.00
N HIS A 155 -9.06 12.05 -3.93
CA HIS A 155 -8.47 13.27 -3.33
C HIS A 155 -7.10 13.63 -3.90
N ASN A 156 -6.59 12.89 -4.88
CA ASN A 156 -5.21 13.03 -5.40
C ASN A 156 -4.14 12.93 -4.29
N VAL A 157 -4.39 12.11 -3.26
CA VAL A 157 -3.41 11.80 -2.23
C VAL A 157 -2.56 10.62 -2.71
N PRO A 158 -1.22 10.75 -2.75
CA PRO A 158 -0.34 9.63 -3.07
C PRO A 158 -0.65 8.39 -2.22
N ALA A 159 -0.88 7.27 -2.91
CA ALA A 159 -1.16 5.99 -2.30
C ALA A 159 -0.23 4.92 -2.86
N THR A 160 0.51 4.25 -1.97
CA THR A 160 1.48 3.22 -2.35
C THR A 160 1.18 1.88 -1.69
N VAL A 161 1.51 0.81 -2.41
CA VAL A 161 1.39 -0.56 -1.94
C VAL A 161 2.76 -1.22 -2.09
N HIS A 162 3.22 -1.84 -1.00
CA HIS A 162 4.49 -2.55 -0.93
C HIS A 162 4.22 -4.04 -0.73
N PRO A 163 3.87 -4.77 -1.81
CA PRO A 163 3.51 -6.18 -1.74
C PRO A 163 4.74 -7.06 -1.48
N GLY A 164 4.54 -8.25 -0.93
CA GLY A 164 5.52 -9.31 -0.95
C GLY A 164 4.99 -10.62 -1.51
N ILE A 165 5.85 -11.25 -2.30
CA ILE A 165 5.58 -12.51 -2.96
C ILE A 165 5.71 -13.64 -1.93
N GLY A 166 4.70 -14.50 -1.84
CA GLY A 166 4.68 -15.64 -0.93
C GLY A 166 4.11 -15.36 0.47
N TYR A 167 3.81 -14.10 0.81
CA TYR A 167 3.03 -13.79 2.03
C TYR A 167 1.74 -13.00 1.73
N ASP A 168 1.68 -12.23 0.64
CA ASP A 168 0.42 -11.70 0.15
C ASP A 168 -0.27 -12.74 -0.74
N ILE A 169 -1.47 -13.16 -0.36
CA ILE A 169 -2.20 -14.27 -0.99
C ILE A 169 -2.62 -13.99 -2.43
N ILE A 170 -2.59 -12.73 -2.89
CA ILE A 170 -2.75 -12.40 -4.31
C ILE A 170 -1.73 -13.16 -5.18
N SER A 171 -0.54 -13.47 -4.64
CA SER A 171 0.48 -14.23 -5.38
C SER A 171 0.13 -15.68 -5.66
N CYS A 172 -0.93 -16.23 -5.03
CA CYS A 172 -1.40 -17.59 -5.26
C CYS A 172 -2.36 -17.72 -6.45
N HIS A 173 -2.87 -16.60 -6.99
CA HIS A 173 -3.86 -16.62 -8.06
C HIS A 173 -3.23 -17.02 -9.41
N PRO A 174 -3.91 -17.79 -10.29
CA PRO A 174 -3.36 -18.18 -11.60
C PRO A 174 -2.95 -17.02 -12.52
N MET A 175 -3.60 -15.86 -12.38
CA MET A 175 -3.21 -14.62 -13.10
C MET A 175 -2.00 -13.88 -12.51
N PHE A 176 -1.34 -14.45 -11.50
CA PHE A 176 -0.15 -13.84 -10.90
C PHE A 176 0.94 -13.57 -11.93
N ASN A 177 1.42 -12.32 -11.93
CA ASN A 177 2.52 -11.89 -12.78
C ASN A 177 3.52 -11.08 -11.95
N GLY A 178 4.65 -11.69 -11.62
CA GLY A 178 5.70 -11.07 -10.83
C GLY A 178 6.31 -9.82 -11.46
N ALA A 179 6.35 -9.73 -12.80
CA ALA A 179 6.83 -8.52 -13.49
C ALA A 179 5.84 -7.36 -13.35
N ALA A 180 4.54 -7.62 -13.47
CA ALA A 180 3.50 -6.60 -13.28
C ALA A 180 3.49 -6.07 -11.84
N ILE A 181 3.49 -6.97 -10.85
CA ILE A 181 3.53 -6.60 -9.43
C ILE A 181 4.84 -5.89 -9.08
N GLY A 182 5.98 -6.42 -9.53
CA GLY A 182 7.28 -5.82 -9.29
C GLY A 182 7.40 -4.42 -9.88
N ARG A 183 6.92 -4.22 -11.12
CA ARG A 183 6.89 -2.90 -11.79
C ARG A 183 6.03 -1.90 -11.02
N ALA A 184 4.83 -2.32 -10.62
CA ALA A 184 3.91 -1.47 -9.87
C ALA A 184 4.47 -1.10 -8.48
N ALA A 185 5.08 -2.06 -7.78
CA ALA A 185 5.72 -1.86 -6.48
C ALA A 185 6.97 -0.98 -6.56
N GLU A 186 7.76 -1.09 -7.64
CA GLU A 186 8.92 -0.23 -7.89
C GLU A 186 8.50 1.25 -8.04
N LEU A 187 7.45 1.51 -8.84
CA LEU A 187 6.90 2.85 -9.00
C LEU A 187 6.38 3.41 -7.67
N ASP A 188 5.67 2.59 -6.90
CA ASP A 188 5.16 2.95 -5.59
C ASP A 188 6.29 3.23 -4.59
N PHE A 189 7.38 2.47 -4.60
CA PHE A 189 8.55 2.77 -3.76
C PHE A 189 9.19 4.11 -4.12
N LYS A 190 9.32 4.43 -5.42
CA LYS A 190 9.83 5.73 -5.87
C LYS A 190 8.91 6.87 -5.44
N LEU A 191 7.60 6.70 -5.56
CA LEU A 191 6.60 7.68 -5.12
C LEU A 191 6.66 7.91 -3.60
N PHE A 192 6.77 6.84 -2.82
CA PHE A 192 6.93 6.91 -1.37
C PHE A 192 8.24 7.62 -0.99
N ALA A 193 9.37 7.27 -1.61
CA ALA A 193 10.65 7.93 -1.40
C ALA A 193 10.60 9.43 -1.76
N GLY A 194 9.87 9.81 -2.80
CA GLY A 194 9.62 11.21 -3.13
C GLY A 194 8.90 11.97 -2.00
N SER A 195 7.95 11.31 -1.33
CA SER A 195 7.25 11.88 -0.17
C SER A 195 8.14 11.97 1.06
N VAL A 196 8.99 10.96 1.29
CA VAL A 196 10.01 10.99 2.36
C VAL A 196 11.04 12.10 2.12
N ASN A 197 11.36 12.41 0.86
CA ASN A 197 12.21 13.55 0.50
C ASN A 197 11.59 14.93 0.82
N GLN A 198 10.32 14.98 1.23
CA GLN A 198 9.63 16.20 1.67
C GLN A 198 9.23 16.14 3.15
N LEU A 199 9.80 15.19 3.91
CA LEU A 199 9.39 14.90 5.29
C LEU A 199 9.98 15.86 6.34
N ASP A 200 10.79 16.85 5.96
CA ASP A 200 11.36 17.79 6.94
C ASP A 200 10.25 18.45 7.78
N GLY A 201 10.33 18.36 9.12
CA GLY A 201 9.28 18.88 10.01
C GLY A 201 7.99 18.04 10.07
N GLY A 202 7.94 16.90 9.37
CA GLY A 202 6.73 16.10 9.19
C GLY A 202 6.52 15.01 10.25
N VAL A 203 5.49 14.19 10.03
CA VAL A 203 5.11 13.10 10.94
C VAL A 203 4.94 11.80 10.16
N VAL A 204 5.55 10.73 10.67
CA VAL A 204 5.36 9.36 10.18
C VAL A 204 4.48 8.61 11.17
N LEU A 205 3.34 8.12 10.68
CA LEU A 205 2.48 7.21 11.43
C LEU A 205 2.63 5.78 10.89
N SER A 206 2.94 4.84 11.76
CA SER A 206 2.91 3.40 11.50
C SER A 206 1.79 2.78 12.34
N ILE A 207 0.65 2.48 11.73
CA ILE A 207 -0.56 2.01 12.43
C ILE A 207 -0.81 0.53 12.10
N GLY A 208 -0.57 -0.36 13.08
CA GLY A 208 -0.79 -1.80 12.94
C GLY A 208 0.07 -2.45 11.84
N SER A 209 1.29 -1.95 11.62
CA SER A 209 2.20 -2.45 10.57
C SER A 209 3.58 -2.79 11.15
N ALA A 210 3.76 -4.04 11.54
CA ALA A 210 4.98 -4.51 12.19
C ALA A 210 6.11 -4.91 11.22
N VAL A 211 5.83 -5.09 9.93
CA VAL A 211 6.83 -5.55 8.94
C VAL A 211 7.01 -4.52 7.84
N MET A 212 5.95 -4.28 7.05
CA MET A 212 6.06 -3.41 5.88
C MET A 212 6.51 -1.99 6.24
N ALA A 213 5.83 -1.34 7.20
CA ALA A 213 6.11 0.06 7.52
C ALA A 213 7.56 0.34 7.93
N PRO A 214 8.15 -0.34 8.94
CA PRO A 214 9.54 -0.09 9.31
C PRO A 214 10.51 -0.46 8.18
N GLN A 215 10.27 -1.56 7.46
CA GLN A 215 11.20 -1.99 6.42
C GLN A 215 11.21 -1.03 5.23
N VAL A 216 10.05 -0.62 4.74
CA VAL A 216 9.95 0.31 3.60
C VAL A 216 10.47 1.70 3.98
N PHE A 217 10.09 2.20 5.17
CA PHE A 217 10.53 3.52 5.61
C PHE A 217 12.05 3.61 5.77
N GLU A 218 12.68 2.62 6.39
CA GLU A 218 14.15 2.57 6.55
C GLU A 218 14.89 2.71 5.22
N LYS A 219 14.47 1.93 4.21
CA LYS A 219 15.15 1.92 2.90
C LYS A 219 14.86 3.22 2.14
N SER A 220 13.64 3.71 2.20
CA SER A 220 13.28 4.99 1.57
C SER A 220 14.07 6.16 2.15
N LEU A 221 14.21 6.24 3.47
CA LEU A 221 14.97 7.28 4.16
C LEU A 221 16.45 7.22 3.80
N SER A 222 17.03 6.01 3.78
CA SER A 222 18.42 5.78 3.37
C SER A 222 18.67 6.23 1.92
N CYS A 223 17.80 5.84 0.98
CA CYS A 223 17.89 6.27 -0.41
C CYS A 223 17.77 7.80 -0.55
N VAL A 224 16.83 8.41 0.16
CA VAL A 224 16.64 9.86 0.16
C VAL A 224 17.86 10.59 0.72
N HIS A 225 18.47 10.08 1.80
CA HIS A 225 19.71 10.65 2.33
C HIS A 225 20.86 10.55 1.32
N ASN A 226 21.02 9.42 0.64
CA ASN A 226 22.03 9.28 -0.41
C ASN A 226 21.85 10.34 -1.51
N ILE A 227 20.62 10.49 -2.02
CA ILE A 227 20.29 11.50 -3.05
C ILE A 227 20.55 12.92 -2.53
N ARG A 228 20.09 13.24 -1.31
CA ARG A 228 20.32 14.56 -0.71
C ARG A 228 21.80 14.87 -0.55
N PHE A 229 22.63 13.89 -0.17
CA PHE A 229 24.07 14.09 -0.06
C PHE A 229 24.74 14.34 -1.42
N GLU A 230 24.34 13.62 -2.47
CA GLU A 230 24.78 13.90 -3.85
C GLU A 230 24.39 15.33 -4.28
N GLU A 231 23.20 15.79 -3.89
CA GLU A 231 22.70 17.15 -4.12
C GLU A 231 23.28 18.21 -3.16
N ARG A 232 24.20 17.84 -2.25
CA ARG A 232 24.76 18.71 -1.19
C ARG A 232 23.70 19.34 -0.28
N ARG A 233 22.59 18.63 -0.07
CA ARG A 233 21.51 18.97 0.89
C ARG A 233 21.72 18.25 2.22
N ALA A 234 21.23 18.86 3.29
CA ALA A 234 21.17 18.23 4.61
C ALA A 234 20.27 16.97 4.58
N PRO A 235 20.52 15.96 5.44
CA PRO A 235 19.62 14.81 5.56
C PRO A 235 18.21 15.24 5.98
N VAL A 236 17.22 14.36 5.84
CA VAL A 236 15.86 14.61 6.34
C VAL A 236 15.92 14.81 7.84
N ARG A 237 15.32 15.87 8.34
CA ARG A 237 15.43 16.29 9.75
C ARG A 237 14.11 16.77 10.33
N ASP A 238 14.09 16.92 11.64
CA ASP A 238 13.00 17.55 12.39
C ASP A 238 11.63 16.83 12.24
N PHE A 239 11.63 15.55 11.85
CA PHE A 239 10.41 14.74 11.72
C PHE A 239 10.20 13.83 12.94
N SER A 240 8.95 13.49 13.24
CA SER A 240 8.60 12.59 14.36
C SER A 240 7.99 11.28 13.86
N ILE A 241 8.18 10.20 14.62
CA ILE A 241 7.66 8.87 14.30
C ILE A 241 6.72 8.41 15.41
N TYR A 242 5.52 7.98 15.05
CA TYR A 242 4.57 7.34 15.96
C TYR A 242 4.26 5.94 15.48
N VAL A 243 4.53 4.96 16.34
CA VAL A 243 4.18 3.56 16.13
C VAL A 243 2.97 3.27 17.00
N VAL A 244 1.86 2.91 16.36
CA VAL A 244 0.57 2.65 17.00
C VAL A 244 0.21 1.19 16.77
N ASP A 245 0.12 0.42 17.85
CA ASP A 245 -0.25 -0.99 17.79
C ASP A 245 -1.00 -1.39 19.07
N LEU A 246 -1.82 -2.43 18.99
CA LEU A 246 -2.51 -2.97 20.16
C LEU A 246 -1.56 -3.81 21.02
N GLN A 247 -0.51 -4.36 20.41
CA GLN A 247 0.52 -5.13 21.07
C GLN A 247 1.17 -4.34 22.21
N ASP A 248 1.54 -5.02 23.31
CA ASP A 248 2.35 -4.40 24.36
C ASP A 248 3.72 -3.95 23.82
N GLY A 249 4.14 -2.75 24.20
CA GLY A 249 5.41 -2.15 23.78
C GLY A 249 6.65 -2.78 24.41
N GLY A 250 6.51 -3.93 25.07
CA GLY A 250 7.57 -4.64 25.79
C GLY A 250 7.87 -4.01 27.15
N ASN A 251 6.91 -3.29 27.74
CA ASN A 251 7.09 -2.49 28.96
C ASN A 251 8.37 -1.63 28.93
N TRP A 252 8.68 -1.04 27.77
CA TRP A 252 9.85 -0.20 27.55
C TRP A 252 9.46 1.20 27.10
N ASP A 253 10.12 2.22 27.66
CA ASP A 253 9.95 3.59 27.21
C ASP A 253 10.77 3.83 25.93
N TRP A 254 10.13 3.59 24.78
CA TRP A 254 10.73 3.79 23.45
C TRP A 254 11.15 5.23 23.16
N SER A 255 10.71 6.21 23.96
CA SER A 255 11.22 7.58 23.83
C SER A 255 12.64 7.76 24.33
N ARG A 256 13.17 6.78 25.09
CA ARG A 256 14.56 6.73 25.55
C ARG A 256 15.47 5.97 24.58
N GLY A 257 14.94 5.53 23.44
CA GLY A 257 15.67 4.80 22.41
C GLY A 257 15.58 3.28 22.54
N GLU A 258 16.52 2.59 21.90
CA GLU A 258 16.56 1.14 21.80
C GLU A 258 16.93 0.48 23.15
N PRO A 259 16.23 -0.60 23.57
CA PRO A 259 16.57 -1.35 24.77
C PRO A 259 17.86 -2.19 24.63
N PRO A 260 18.49 -2.59 25.76
CA PRO A 260 19.58 -3.57 25.77
C PRO A 260 19.21 -4.94 25.17
N LYS A 261 20.20 -5.70 24.69
CA LYS A 261 19.99 -7.01 24.00
C LYS A 261 19.39 -8.11 24.89
N ASP A 262 19.55 -7.99 26.20
CA ASP A 262 19.01 -8.89 27.22
C ASP A 262 17.58 -8.53 27.65
N ASN A 263 17.02 -7.44 27.12
CA ASN A 263 15.63 -7.05 27.34
C ASN A 263 14.73 -7.61 26.22
N PRO A 264 13.59 -8.27 26.52
CA PRO A 264 12.66 -8.79 25.51
C PRO A 264 12.17 -7.75 24.48
N ALA A 265 11.99 -6.49 24.88
CA ALA A 265 11.56 -5.41 23.98
C ALA A 265 12.54 -5.17 22.82
N TYR A 266 13.81 -5.55 22.95
CA TYR A 266 14.80 -5.51 21.86
C TYR A 266 14.38 -6.31 20.63
N TYR A 267 13.52 -7.32 20.83
CA TYR A 267 13.02 -8.19 19.77
C TYR A 267 11.70 -7.70 19.16
N LEU A 268 11.14 -6.58 19.65
CA LEU A 268 10.09 -5.83 18.95
C LEU A 268 10.68 -5.12 17.75
N ARG A 269 10.84 -5.89 16.66
CA ARG A 269 11.65 -5.50 15.50
C ARG A 269 11.23 -4.19 14.87
N PHE A 270 9.92 -3.92 14.81
CA PHE A 270 9.38 -2.70 14.24
C PHE A 270 9.76 -1.46 15.06
N CYS A 271 9.61 -1.51 16.39
CA CYS A 271 10.04 -0.44 17.28
C CYS A 271 11.55 -0.20 17.18
N LYS A 272 12.34 -1.26 17.26
CA LYS A 272 13.80 -1.21 17.11
C LYS A 272 14.25 -0.60 15.79
N SER A 273 13.57 -0.94 14.68
CA SER A 273 13.89 -0.35 13.39
C SER A 273 13.61 1.15 13.41
N PHE A 274 12.40 1.57 13.81
CA PHE A 274 12.05 3.00 13.83
C PHE A 274 12.91 3.84 14.78
N SER A 275 13.29 3.30 15.95
CA SER A 275 14.13 4.02 16.92
C SER A 275 15.53 4.39 16.39
N ARG A 276 15.96 3.81 15.26
CA ARG A 276 17.26 4.03 14.63
C ARG A 276 17.24 5.05 13.49
N MET A 277 16.07 5.60 13.15
CA MET A 277 15.88 6.38 11.91
C MET A 277 16.00 7.89 12.10
N GLY A 278 16.56 8.37 13.22
CA GLY A 278 16.93 9.78 13.42
C GLY A 278 15.81 10.71 13.91
N GLY A 279 14.54 10.40 13.68
CA GLY A 279 13.41 11.13 14.27
C GLY A 279 13.02 10.61 15.67
N PRO A 280 12.58 11.47 16.61
CA PRO A 280 12.02 11.02 17.88
C PRO A 280 10.87 10.05 17.65
N MET A 281 11.00 8.84 18.21
CA MET A 281 9.99 7.80 18.13
C MET A 281 9.14 7.77 19.40
N ARG A 282 7.83 7.64 19.23
CA ARG A 282 6.87 7.36 20.30
C ARG A 282 6.11 6.07 19.99
N TYR A 283 6.04 5.18 20.98
CA TYR A 283 5.17 4.02 20.93
C TYR A 283 3.85 4.33 21.61
N VAL A 284 2.74 3.98 20.96
CA VAL A 284 1.39 4.19 21.47
C VAL A 284 0.67 2.85 21.43
N GLN A 285 0.51 2.24 22.61
CA GLN A 285 -0.30 1.02 22.74
C GLN A 285 -1.77 1.41 22.70
N CYS A 286 -2.42 1.23 21.55
CA CYS A 286 -3.79 1.67 21.33
C CYS A 286 -4.45 0.88 20.21
N ASP A 287 -5.77 0.70 20.31
CA ASP A 287 -6.56 0.24 19.17
C ASP A 287 -6.41 1.22 18.00
N ASN A 288 -6.27 0.67 16.80
CA ASN A 288 -5.93 1.44 15.62
C ASN A 288 -7.04 2.44 15.22
N VAL A 289 -8.31 2.08 15.35
CA VAL A 289 -9.45 2.94 15.00
C VAL A 289 -9.71 3.95 16.10
N ALA A 290 -9.60 3.54 17.37
CA ALA A 290 -9.65 4.48 18.49
C ALA A 290 -8.61 5.59 18.31
N PHE A 291 -7.35 5.24 18.02
CA PHE A 291 -6.29 6.21 17.75
C PHE A 291 -6.64 7.16 16.61
N VAL A 292 -7.06 6.64 15.44
CA VAL A 292 -7.41 7.48 14.28
C VAL A 292 -8.60 8.39 14.59
N HIS A 293 -9.59 7.92 15.35
CA HIS A 293 -10.72 8.71 15.78
C HIS A 293 -10.31 9.88 16.68
N HIS A 294 -9.47 9.61 17.69
CA HIS A 294 -8.92 10.64 18.57
C HIS A 294 -8.05 11.64 17.81
N LEU A 295 -7.19 11.17 16.89
CA LEU A 295 -6.37 12.04 16.05
C LEU A 295 -7.22 12.97 15.18
N LEU A 296 -8.25 12.44 14.52
CA LEU A 296 -9.20 13.24 13.74
C LEU A 296 -9.91 14.30 14.62
N HIS A 297 -10.25 13.96 15.85
CA HIS A 297 -10.88 14.89 16.79
C HIS A 297 -9.90 16.01 17.21
N GLU A 298 -8.67 15.69 17.56
CA GLU A 298 -7.67 16.70 17.96
C GLU A 298 -7.29 17.62 16.79
N LEU A 299 -7.08 17.07 15.59
CA LEU A 299 -6.80 17.89 14.41
C LEU A 299 -7.95 18.84 14.08
N ARG A 300 -9.21 18.43 14.34
CA ARG A 300 -10.39 19.30 14.22
C ARG A 300 -10.41 20.44 15.21
N ARG A 301 -9.89 20.23 16.42
CA ARG A 301 -9.85 21.23 17.48
C ARG A 301 -8.77 22.29 17.24
N LEU A 302 -7.71 21.91 16.52
CA LEU A 302 -6.55 22.77 16.21
C LEU A 302 -6.70 23.58 14.91
N ALA A 303 -7.65 23.23 14.04
CA ALA A 303 -7.90 23.87 12.75
C ALA A 303 -9.06 24.88 12.81
#